data_AF-A0A2G0QAE4-F1
#
_entry.id   AF-A0A2G0QAE4-F1
#
_cell.length_a   1.000
_cell.length_b   1.000
_cell.length_c   1.000
_cell.angle_alpha   90.00
_cell.angle_beta   90.00
_cell.angle_gamma   90.00
#
_symmetry.space_group_name_H-M   'P 1'
#
loop_
_entity.id
_entity.type
_entity.pdbx_description
1 polymer ?
#
loop_
_entity_poly.entity_id
_entity_poly.type
_entity_poly.pdbx_seq_one_letter_code
_entity_poly.pdbx_strand_id
1 'polypeptide(L)'
;MALLKRKFPAVEIDVRVAQQLLKGQADQSKTFSFMLIGLAGISLLTGGIAISNVMLMNVSTRRKEIGLRMALGARSHDIRHLFLYEAAALTFAGAILGTLAGVIVSFLFVLYSGWSFSLAPLSIPLGIGSSIAAGLISGFYPAHKASQMEPVQALRDD
;
A
#
# COMPACT_ATOMS: atom_id res chain seq x y z
N MET A 1 -42.03 -1.15 -33.62
CA MET A 1 -41.04 -0.36 -34.40
C MET A 1 -41.66 0.48 -35.52
N ALA A 2 -42.73 0.02 -36.18
CA ALA A 2 -43.36 0.74 -37.31
C ALA A 2 -44.32 1.91 -36.94
N LEU A 3 -44.83 1.97 -35.70
CA LEU A 3 -45.87 2.95 -35.32
C LEU A 3 -45.35 4.21 -34.61
N LEU A 4 -44.08 4.25 -34.19
CA LEU A 4 -43.50 5.41 -33.48
C LEU A 4 -42.92 6.47 -34.43
N LYS A 5 -42.71 6.14 -35.71
CA LYS A 5 -42.03 6.98 -36.72
C LYS A 5 -42.91 8.11 -37.30
N ARG A 6 -44.21 8.12 -36.98
CA ARG A 6 -45.19 9.04 -37.56
C ARG A 6 -45.40 10.32 -36.73
N LYS A 7 -44.89 10.40 -35.49
CA LYS A 7 -45.09 11.55 -34.60
C LYS A 7 -43.87 12.46 -34.38
N PHE A 8 -42.68 12.08 -34.87
CA PHE A 8 -41.45 12.88 -34.71
C PHE A 8 -40.57 12.78 -35.96
N PRO A 9 -40.73 13.67 -36.96
CA PRO A 9 -40.01 13.57 -38.24
C PRO A 9 -38.66 14.32 -38.28
N ALA A 10 -38.18 14.92 -37.18
CA ALA A 10 -36.99 15.78 -37.23
C ALA A 10 -36.12 15.77 -35.96
N VAL A 11 -35.95 14.61 -35.33
CA VAL A 11 -34.84 14.45 -34.37
C VAL A 11 -34.23 13.07 -34.56
N GLU A 12 -33.29 12.99 -35.51
CA GLU A 12 -32.32 11.91 -35.53
C GLU A 12 -31.38 12.19 -34.35
N ILE A 13 -31.74 11.70 -33.15
CA ILE A 13 -30.90 11.84 -31.97
C ILE A 13 -29.60 11.08 -32.27
N ASP A 14 -28.54 11.83 -32.51
CA ASP A 14 -27.21 11.34 -32.81
C ASP A 14 -26.60 10.68 -31.57
N VAL A 15 -26.86 9.38 -31.42
CA VAL A 15 -26.33 8.54 -30.34
C VAL A 15 -24.79 8.46 -30.42
N ARG A 16 -24.16 8.78 -31.57
CA ARG A 16 -22.70 8.71 -31.70
C ARG A 16 -22.00 9.84 -30.96
N VAL A 17 -22.54 11.07 -30.97
CA VAL A 17 -21.93 12.21 -30.23
C VAL A 17 -21.96 11.98 -28.72
N ALA A 18 -23.09 11.51 -28.18
CA ALA A 18 -23.19 11.19 -26.75
C ALA A 18 -22.25 10.03 -26.36
N GLN A 19 -22.15 8.97 -27.17
CA GLN A 19 -21.23 7.87 -26.93
C GLN A 19 -19.76 8.25 -27.09
N GLN A 20 -19.41 9.15 -28.01
CA GLN A 20 -18.05 9.66 -28.19
C GLN A 20 -17.62 10.55 -27.02
N LEU A 21 -18.50 11.41 -26.50
CA LEU A 21 -18.23 12.21 -25.30
C LEU A 21 -18.04 11.32 -24.05
N LEU A 22 -18.88 10.29 -23.88
CA LEU A 22 -18.74 9.33 -22.78
C LEU A 22 -17.46 8.49 -22.90
N LYS A 23 -17.11 8.04 -24.11
CA LYS A 23 -15.84 7.34 -24.36
C LYS A 23 -14.63 8.24 -24.10
N GLY A 24 -14.67 9.50 -24.54
CA GLY A 24 -13.61 10.47 -24.27
C GLY A 24 -13.37 10.71 -22.77
N GLN A 25 -14.44 10.86 -21.98
CA GLN A 25 -14.32 10.99 -20.52
C GLN A 25 -13.83 9.70 -19.85
N ALA A 26 -14.28 8.53 -20.34
CA ALA A 26 -13.83 7.25 -19.81
C ALA A 26 -12.35 7.01 -20.07
N ASP A 27 -11.86 7.31 -21.28
CA ASP A 27 -10.44 7.16 -21.65
C ASP A 27 -9.55 8.14 -20.87
N GLN A 28 -10.01 9.37 -20.66
CA GLN A 28 -9.32 10.34 -19.81
C GLN A 28 -9.24 9.86 -18.36
N SER A 29 -10.36 9.39 -17.79
CA SER A 29 -10.41 8.83 -16.42
C SER A 29 -9.51 7.62 -16.25
N LYS A 30 -9.45 6.75 -17.28
CA LYS A 30 -8.57 5.58 -17.31
C LYS A 30 -7.09 5.99 -17.31
N THR A 31 -6.74 7.03 -18.07
CA THR A 31 -5.37 7.57 -18.11
C THR A 31 -4.96 8.10 -16.74
N PHE A 32 -5.80 8.92 -16.10
CA PHE A 32 -5.55 9.40 -14.73
C PHE A 32 -5.43 8.25 -13.73
N SER A 33 -6.27 7.22 -13.86
CA SER A 33 -6.22 6.03 -13.00
C SER A 33 -4.87 5.32 -13.10
N PHE A 34 -4.32 5.14 -14.31
CA PHE A 34 -2.99 4.55 -14.47
C PHE A 34 -1.87 5.39 -13.86
N MET A 35 -1.96 6.72 -13.97
CA MET A 35 -0.99 7.61 -13.33
C MET A 35 -1.04 7.47 -11.80
N LEU A 36 -2.24 7.44 -11.21
CA LEU A 36 -2.42 7.26 -9.77
C LEU A 36 -1.91 5.89 -9.29
N ILE A 37 -2.17 4.82 -10.05
CA ILE A 37 -1.63 3.49 -9.75
C ILE A 37 -0.10 3.49 -9.81
N GLY A 38 0.49 4.16 -10.82
CA GLY A 38 1.94 4.31 -10.93
C GLY A 38 2.55 5.04 -9.74
N LEU A 39 1.97 6.17 -9.34
CA LEU A 39 2.40 6.93 -8.15
C LEU A 39 2.27 6.10 -6.88
N ALA A 40 1.14 5.41 -6.69
CA ALA A 40 0.93 4.52 -5.56
C ALA A 40 1.99 3.40 -5.51
N GLY A 41 2.32 2.81 -6.66
CA GLY A 41 3.37 1.80 -6.78
C GLY A 41 4.75 2.32 -6.37
N ILE A 42 5.13 3.52 -6.83
CA ILE A 42 6.40 4.14 -6.44
C ILE A 42 6.42 4.43 -4.93
N SER A 43 5.32 4.95 -4.36
CA SER A 43 5.20 5.20 -2.92
C SER A 43 5.29 3.91 -2.09
N LEU A 44 4.71 2.80 -2.57
CA LEU A 44 4.83 1.49 -1.93
C LEU A 44 6.27 0.99 -1.95
N LEU A 45 6.98 1.16 -3.07
CA LEU A 45 8.39 0.77 -3.18
C LEU A 45 9.28 1.58 -2.24
N THR A 46 9.17 2.91 -2.22
CA THR A 46 9.98 3.76 -1.35
C THR A 46 9.64 3.57 0.12
N GLY A 47 8.36 3.36 0.46
CA GLY A 47 7.93 2.98 1.80
C GLY A 47 8.51 1.63 2.24
N GLY A 48 8.54 0.65 1.34
CA GLY A 48 9.19 -0.64 1.59
C GLY A 48 10.67 -0.51 1.90
N ILE A 49 11.41 0.31 1.12
CA ILE A 49 12.83 0.60 1.38
C ILE A 49 13.02 1.24 2.76
N ALA A 50 12.15 2.18 3.15
CA ALA A 50 12.21 2.82 4.46
C ALA A 50 12.02 1.79 5.59
N ILE A 51 11.04 0.89 5.47
CA ILE A 51 10.81 -0.19 6.44
C ILE A 51 12.03 -1.09 6.55
N SER A 52 12.60 -1.52 5.43
CA SER A 52 13.81 -2.34 5.40
C SER A 52 14.97 -1.67 6.14
N ASN A 53 15.20 -0.37 5.91
CA ASN A 53 16.28 0.37 6.54
C ASN A 53 16.11 0.47 8.06
N VAL A 54 14.91 0.83 8.52
CA VAL A 54 14.59 0.89 9.96
C VAL A 54 14.78 -0.49 10.60
N MET A 55 14.32 -1.55 9.94
CA MET A 55 14.50 -2.91 10.44
C MET A 55 15.97 -3.34 10.50
N LEU A 56 16.78 -3.04 9.47
CA LEU A 56 18.22 -3.31 9.50
C LEU A 56 18.94 -2.56 10.63
N MET A 57 18.54 -1.32 10.88
CA MET A 57 19.02 -0.54 12.02
C MET A 57 18.65 -1.22 13.35
N ASN A 58 17.38 -1.61 13.54
CA ASN A 58 16.92 -2.30 14.74
C ASN A 58 17.68 -3.61 15.02
N VAL A 59 17.93 -4.41 13.97
CA VAL A 59 18.72 -5.65 14.08
C VAL A 59 20.14 -5.37 14.55
N SER A 60 20.74 -4.29 14.07
CA SER A 60 22.11 -3.91 14.42
C SER A 60 22.21 -3.39 15.86
N THR A 61 21.25 -2.58 16.30
CA THR A 61 21.17 -2.09 17.68
C THR A 61 20.91 -3.22 18.69
N ARG A 62 20.07 -4.19 18.33
CA ARG A 62 19.70 -5.33 19.19
C ARG A 62 20.58 -6.57 18.98
N ARG A 63 21.72 -6.42 18.30
CA ARG A 63 22.61 -7.52 17.91
C ARG A 63 23.01 -8.43 19.07
N LYS A 64 23.45 -7.84 20.20
CA LYS A 64 23.84 -8.60 21.41
C LYS A 64 22.68 -9.38 22.03
N GLU A 65 21.49 -8.79 22.08
CA GLU A 65 20.28 -9.45 22.60
C GLU A 65 19.90 -10.67 21.74
N ILE A 66 19.95 -10.53 20.41
CA ILE A 66 19.67 -11.61 19.46
C ILE A 66 20.71 -12.73 19.61
N GLY A 67 21.99 -12.37 19.69
CA GLY A 67 23.10 -13.29 19.92
C GLY A 67 22.94 -14.11 21.21
N LEU A 68 22.59 -13.45 22.31
CA LEU A 68 22.34 -14.10 23.60
C LEU A 68 21.16 -15.08 23.53
N ARG A 69 20.06 -14.70 22.87
CA ARG A 69 18.89 -15.57 22.68
C ARG A 69 19.24 -16.84 21.89
N MET A 70 20.03 -16.71 20.82
CA MET A 70 20.47 -17.86 20.03
C MET A 70 21.46 -18.74 20.79
N ALA A 71 22.36 -18.16 21.61
CA ALA A 71 23.26 -18.92 22.47
C ALA A 71 22.51 -19.75 23.53
N LEU A 72 21.35 -19.26 23.97
CA LEU A 72 20.43 -19.98 24.88
C LEU A 72 19.53 -21.01 24.18
N GLY A 73 19.69 -21.21 22.86
CA GLY A 73 19.01 -22.24 22.08
C GLY A 73 17.83 -21.78 21.22
N ALA A 74 17.59 -20.48 21.07
CA ALA A 74 16.60 -19.98 20.11
C ALA A 74 17.00 -20.36 18.67
N ARG A 75 16.06 -20.89 17.89
CA ARG A 75 16.33 -21.30 16.51
C ARG A 75 16.28 -20.09 15.57
N SER A 76 16.98 -20.15 14.45
CA SER A 76 16.98 -19.08 13.44
C SER A 76 15.56 -18.72 12.96
N HIS A 77 14.65 -19.69 12.86
CA HIS A 77 13.27 -19.40 12.46
C HIS A 77 12.50 -18.61 13.53
N ASP A 78 12.76 -18.82 14.82
CA ASP A 78 12.11 -18.09 15.91
C ASP A 78 12.45 -16.60 15.81
N ILE A 79 13.74 -16.31 15.58
CA ILE A 79 14.23 -14.94 15.37
C ILE A 79 13.61 -14.34 14.11
N ARG A 80 13.57 -15.09 13.00
CA ARG A 80 12.93 -14.61 11.76
C ARG A 80 11.47 -14.26 11.97
N HIS A 81 10.70 -15.13 12.64
CA HIS A 81 9.28 -14.90 12.90
C HIS A 81 9.06 -13.70 13.82
N LEU A 82 9.90 -13.51 14.84
CA LEU A 82 9.85 -12.32 15.70
C LEU A 82 9.95 -11.02 14.88
N PHE A 83 10.95 -10.92 14.00
CA PHE A 83 11.13 -9.73 13.17
C PHE A 83 10.02 -9.56 12.12
N LEU A 84 9.49 -10.67 11.58
CA LEU A 84 8.33 -10.61 10.70
C LEU A 84 7.08 -10.10 11.42
N TYR A 85 6.85 -10.49 12.67
CA TYR A 85 5.75 -9.96 13.48
C TYR A 85 5.96 -8.48 13.83
N GLU A 86 7.20 -8.06 14.10
CA GLU A 86 7.54 -6.65 14.32
C GLU A 86 7.26 -5.81 13.06
N ALA A 87 7.66 -6.31 11.88
CA ALA A 87 7.34 -5.68 10.60
C ALA A 87 5.83 -5.66 10.32
N ALA A 88 5.12 -6.75 10.58
CA ALA A 88 3.66 -6.82 10.44
C ALA A 88 2.95 -5.81 11.35
N ALA A 89 3.38 -5.68 12.61
CA ALA A 89 2.81 -4.73 13.55
C ALA A 89 3.05 -3.28 13.12
N LEU A 90 4.27 -2.94 12.71
CA LEU A 90 4.61 -1.59 12.23
C LEU A 90 3.82 -1.22 10.97
N THR A 91 3.70 -2.16 10.04
CA THR A 91 3.00 -1.93 8.76
C THR A 91 1.49 -1.85 8.96
N PHE A 92 0.93 -2.65 9.86
CA PHE A 92 -0.48 -2.56 10.25
C PHE A 92 -0.79 -1.22 10.93
N ALA A 93 0.05 -0.80 11.90
CA ALA A 93 -0.10 0.49 12.56
C ALA A 93 0.02 1.65 11.55
N GLY A 94 1.03 1.59 10.67
CA GLY A 94 1.21 2.55 9.59
C GLY A 94 0.04 2.58 8.60
N ALA A 95 -0.54 1.44 8.26
CA ALA A 95 -1.68 1.34 7.37
C ALA A 95 -2.95 1.96 7.98
N ILE A 96 -3.20 1.74 9.27
CA ILE A 96 -4.31 2.37 9.99
C ILE A 96 -4.11 3.89 10.03
N LEU A 97 -2.94 4.34 10.47
CA LEU A 97 -2.64 5.78 10.58
C LEU A 97 -2.67 6.47 9.21
N GLY A 98 -2.11 5.83 8.18
CA GLY A 98 -2.13 6.32 6.81
C GLY A 98 -3.54 6.39 6.24
N THR A 99 -4.40 5.38 6.51
CA THR A 99 -5.80 5.40 6.09
C THR A 99 -6.56 6.54 6.77
N LEU A 100 -6.41 6.70 8.09
CA LEU A 100 -7.04 7.79 8.84
C LEU A 100 -6.59 9.16 8.31
N ALA A 101 -5.29 9.36 8.15
CA ALA A 101 -4.74 10.60 7.58
C ALA A 101 -5.26 10.85 6.16
N GLY A 102 -5.30 9.83 5.30
CA GLY A 102 -5.79 9.92 3.94
C GLY A 102 -7.27 10.31 3.85
N VAL A 103 -8.12 9.74 4.72
CA VAL A 103 -9.54 10.10 4.81
C VAL A 103 -9.70 11.54 5.29
N ILE A 104 -8.95 11.95 6.33
CA ILE A 104 -8.99 13.32 6.86
C ILE A 104 -8.59 14.33 5.77
N VAL A 105 -7.46 14.11 5.09
CA VAL A 105 -6.98 14.99 4.01
C VAL A 105 -7.98 15.05 2.87
N SER A 106 -8.57 13.91 2.49
CA SER A 106 -9.58 13.85 1.42
C SER A 106 -10.86 14.60 1.80
N PHE A 107 -11.29 14.53 3.06
CA PHE A 107 -12.43 15.27 3.59
C PHE A 107 -12.16 16.79 3.60
N LEU A 108 -10.98 17.21 4.09
CA LEU A 108 -10.55 18.61 4.07
C LEU A 108 -10.50 19.15 2.63
N PHE A 109 -9.95 18.39 1.69
CA PHE A 109 -9.86 18.78 0.29
C PHE A 109 -11.24 19.04 -0.35
N VAL A 110 -12.22 18.20 -0.04
CA VAL A 110 -13.59 18.36 -0.51
C VAL A 110 -14.23 19.65 0.01
N LEU A 111 -13.97 20.00 1.27
CA LEU A 111 -14.53 21.20 1.90
C LEU A 111 -14.12 22.49 1.17
N TYR A 112 -12.89 22.55 0.64
CA TYR A 112 -12.38 23.71 -0.10
C TYR A 112 -12.69 23.69 -1.61
N SER A 113 -12.81 22.50 -2.20
CA SER A 113 -12.95 22.35 -3.66
C SER A 113 -14.41 22.36 -4.15
N GLY A 114 -15.38 22.12 -3.27
CA GLY A 114 -16.80 21.99 -3.64
C GLY A 114 -17.13 20.69 -4.37
N TRP A 115 -16.20 19.73 -4.40
CA TRP A 115 -16.40 18.42 -5.02
C TRP A 115 -17.19 17.47 -4.10
N SER A 116 -17.76 16.40 -4.64
CA SER A 116 -18.46 15.40 -3.83
C SER A 116 -17.45 14.44 -3.19
N PHE A 117 -17.52 14.26 -1.87
CA PHE A 117 -16.73 13.22 -1.20
C PHE A 117 -17.33 11.84 -1.50
N SER A 118 -16.57 11.00 -2.21
CA SER A 118 -16.96 9.62 -2.49
C SER A 118 -15.84 8.68 -2.07
N LEU A 119 -16.14 7.78 -1.13
CA LEU A 119 -15.20 6.79 -0.63
C LEU A 119 -15.66 5.41 -1.09
N ALA A 120 -14.88 4.79 -1.98
CA ALA A 120 -15.18 3.44 -2.44
C ALA A 120 -14.90 2.43 -1.31
N PRO A 121 -15.87 1.60 -0.89
CA PRO A 121 -15.70 0.67 0.23
C PRO A 121 -14.54 -0.32 0.06
N LEU A 122 -14.24 -0.71 -1.18
CA LEU A 122 -13.12 -1.61 -1.47
C LEU A 122 -11.74 -0.96 -1.34
N SER A 123 -11.63 0.38 -1.42
CA SER A 123 -10.34 1.06 -1.44
C SER A 123 -9.60 0.94 -0.11
N ILE A 124 -10.31 0.95 1.01
CA ILE A 124 -9.71 0.81 2.35
C ILE A 124 -9.06 -0.57 2.53
N PRO A 125 -9.78 -1.71 2.39
CA PRO A 125 -9.18 -3.02 2.59
C PRO A 125 -8.10 -3.32 1.54
N LEU A 126 -8.25 -2.86 0.29
CA LEU A 126 -7.21 -3.00 -0.72
C LEU A 126 -5.96 -2.17 -0.37
N GLY A 127 -6.12 -0.94 0.10
CA GLY A 127 -5.03 -0.09 0.54
C GLY A 127 -4.27 -0.73 1.70
N ILE A 128 -4.97 -1.06 2.78
CA ILE A 128 -4.39 -1.72 3.97
C ILE A 128 -3.72 -3.04 3.58
N GLY A 129 -4.41 -3.89 2.78
CA GLY A 129 -3.87 -5.16 2.32
C GLY A 129 -2.59 -5.00 1.51
N SER A 130 -2.55 -4.02 0.60
CA SER A 130 -1.35 -3.72 -0.20
C SER A 130 -0.19 -3.21 0.66
N SER A 131 -0.46 -2.37 1.67
CA SER A 131 0.56 -1.88 2.60
C SER A 131 1.15 -2.98 3.47
N ILE A 132 0.32 -3.88 3.99
CA ILE A 132 0.78 -5.04 4.78
C ILE A 132 1.61 -5.97 3.89
N ALA A 133 1.14 -6.28 2.68
CA ALA A 133 1.86 -7.14 1.75
C ALA A 133 3.24 -6.58 1.40
N ALA A 134 3.31 -5.30 1.02
CA ALA A 134 4.58 -4.64 0.72
C ALA A 134 5.49 -4.59 1.95
N GLY A 135 4.93 -4.29 3.13
CA GLY A 135 5.65 -4.27 4.39
C GLY A 135 6.27 -5.61 4.78
N LEU A 136 5.54 -6.72 4.59
CA LEU A 136 6.03 -8.07 4.82
C LEU A 136 7.13 -8.45 3.82
N ILE A 137 6.96 -8.11 2.54
CA ILE A 137 7.96 -8.37 1.50
C ILE A 137 9.27 -7.64 1.84
N SER A 138 9.18 -6.36 2.19
CA SER A 138 10.34 -5.55 2.57
C SER A 138 10.97 -6.00 3.89
N GLY A 139 10.15 -6.37 4.88
CA GLY A 139 10.62 -6.87 6.18
C GLY A 139 11.26 -8.27 6.14
N PHE A 140 11.04 -9.04 5.08
CA PHE A 140 11.60 -10.39 4.96
C PHE A 140 13.12 -10.40 4.90
N TYR A 141 13.73 -9.51 4.12
CA TYR A 141 15.19 -9.41 4.00
C TYR A 141 15.90 -9.15 5.34
N PRO A 142 15.55 -8.10 6.12
CA PRO A 142 16.17 -7.87 7.41
C PRO A 142 15.87 -8.97 8.42
N ALA A 143 14.66 -9.55 8.43
CA ALA A 143 14.32 -10.68 9.30
C ALA A 143 15.19 -11.90 8.99
N HIS A 144 15.47 -12.16 7.72
CA HIS A 144 16.39 -13.21 7.30
C HIS A 144 17.82 -12.91 7.74
N LYS A 145 18.29 -11.67 7.55
CA LYS A 145 19.62 -11.23 8.00
C LYS A 145 19.80 -11.38 9.51
N ALA A 146 18.78 -11.07 10.31
CA ALA A 146 18.80 -11.27 11.76
C ALA A 146 18.90 -12.75 12.15
N SER A 147 18.21 -13.64 11.43
CA SER A 147 18.19 -15.07 11.71
C SER A 147 19.51 -15.81 11.43
N GLN A 148 20.39 -15.21 10.62
CA GLN A 148 21.69 -15.78 10.23
C GLN A 148 22.85 -15.27 11.09
N MET A 149 22.57 -14.50 12.14
CA MET A 149 23.60 -13.91 12.98
C MET A 149 24.31 -14.99 13.80
N GLU A 150 25.66 -14.96 13.81
CA GLU A 150 26.45 -15.89 14.61
C GLU A 150 26.54 -15.41 16.08
N PRO A 151 26.15 -16.24 17.07
CA PRO A 151 26.16 -15.85 18.49
C PRO A 151 27.54 -15.42 18.98
N VAL A 152 28.59 -16.11 18.52
CA VAL A 152 29.98 -15.82 18.91
C VAL A 152 30.42 -14.45 18.43
N GLN A 153 30.08 -14.07 17.19
CA GLN A 153 30.39 -12.74 16.66
C GLN A 153 29.59 -11.65 17.38
N ALA A 154 28.31 -11.90 17.64
CA ALA A 154 27.43 -10.93 18.30
C ALA A 154 27.87 -10.58 19.72
N LEU A 155 28.55 -11.49 20.44
CA LEU A 155 29.04 -11.28 21.80
C LEU A 155 30.47 -10.73 21.88
N ARG A 156 31.23 -10.84 20.79
CA ARG A 156 32.65 -10.43 20.72
C ARG A 156 32.84 -8.97 20.28
N ASP A 157 31.82 -8.37 19.68
CA ASP A 157 31.81 -6.95 19.30
C ASP A 157 31.71 -6.06 20.57
N ASP A 158 32.86 -5.82 21.21
CA ASP A 158 33.24 -4.67 22.05
C ASP A 158 34.72 -4.33 21.81
#